data_AF-A0A3Q3MME5-F1
#
_entry.id   AF-A0A3Q3MME5-F1
#
_cell.length_a   1.000
_cell.length_b   1.000
_cell.length_c   1.000
_cell.angle_alpha   90.00
_cell.angle_beta   90.00
_cell.angle_gamma   90.00
#
_symmetry.space_group_name_H-M   'P 1'
#
loop_
_entity.id
_entity.type
_entity.pdbx_description
1 polymer ?
#
loop_
_entity_poly.entity_id
_entity_poly.type
_entity_poly.pdbx_seq_one_letter_code
_entity_poly.pdbx_strand_id
1 'polypeptide(L)' 'MAGKAFTNWWSLMSPYYTKAYQEMWVGMGIMTYLYYKVSYGGEFTEPAH' A
#
# COMPACT_ATOMS: atom_id res chain seq x y z
N MET A 1 -25.06 9.63 3.10
CA MET A 1 -24.86 8.59 4.14
C MET A 1 -23.41 8.12 4.24
N ALA A 2 -22.73 7.82 3.13
CA ALA A 2 -21.32 7.39 3.13
C ALA A 2 -20.33 8.39 3.78
N GLY A 3 -20.50 9.70 3.56
CA GLY A 3 -19.60 10.73 4.13
C GLY A 3 -19.59 10.75 5.66
N LYS A 4 -20.75 10.60 6.31
CA LYS A 4 -20.86 10.62 7.78
C LYS A 4 -20.25 9.36 8.41
N ALA A 5 -20.41 8.21 7.76
CA ALA A 5 -19.79 6.96 8.17
C ALA A 5 -18.26 7.02 8.05
N PHE A 6 -17.75 7.61 6.96
CA PHE A 6 -16.32 7.83 6.77
C PHE A 6 -15.74 8.78 7.80
N THR A 7 -16.38 9.93 8.09
CA THR A 7 -15.89 10.88 9.09
C THR A 7 -15.82 10.27 10.49
N ASN A 8 -16.85 9.50 10.89
CA ASN A 8 -16.85 8.83 12.19
C ASN A 8 -15.75 7.75 12.29
N TRP A 9 -15.57 6.95 11.25
CA TRP A 9 -14.52 5.94 11.20
C TRP A 9 -13.11 6.55 11.16
N TRP A 10 -12.91 7.57 10.33
CA TRP A 10 -11.64 8.28 10.20
C TRP A 10 -11.24 8.97 11.50
N SER A 11 -12.19 9.52 12.25
CA SER A 11 -11.91 10.13 13.56
C SER A 11 -11.33 9.13 14.57
N LEU A 12 -11.71 7.85 14.50
CA LEU A 12 -11.17 6.80 15.37
C LEU A 12 -9.83 6.27 14.87
N MET A 13 -9.68 6.15 13.55
CA MET A 13 -8.51 5.51 12.93
C MET A 13 -7.34 6.45 12.63
N SER A 14 -7.62 7.75 12.44
CA SER A 14 -6.64 8.79 12.15
C SER A 14 -5.39 8.75 13.04
N PRO A 15 -5.47 8.67 14.39
CA PRO A 15 -4.26 8.66 15.22
C PRO A 15 -3.34 7.46 14.97
N TYR A 16 -3.89 6.30 14.60
CA TYR A 16 -3.10 5.10 14.27
C TYR A 16 -2.39 5.25 12.93
N TYR A 17 -3.12 5.71 11.89
CA TYR A 17 -2.55 5.87 10.55
C TYR A 17 -1.59 7.06 10.40
N THR A 18 -1.70 8.08 11.26
CA THR A 18 -0.89 9.31 11.17
C THR A 18 0.26 9.39 12.15
N LYS A 19 0.22 8.72 13.30
CA LYS A 19 1.27 8.82 14.32
C LYS A 19 2.02 7.53 14.63
N ALA A 20 1.38 6.37 14.57
CA ALA A 20 2.00 5.11 15.01
C ALA A 20 2.59 4.28 13.85
N TYR A 21 2.15 4.53 12.62
CA TYR A 21 2.46 3.67 11.46
C TYR A 21 3.13 4.43 10.31
N GLN A 22 3.94 5.44 10.62
CA GLN A 22 4.66 6.22 9.60
C GLN A 22 5.62 5.33 8.80
N GLU A 23 6.27 4.35 9.46
CA GLU A 23 7.11 3.35 8.78
C GLU A 23 6.30 2.31 8.00
N MET A 24 5.02 2.08 8.32
CA MET A 24 4.18 1.16 7.53
C MET A 24 3.89 1.70 6.15
N TRP A 25 3.78 3.02 5.97
CA TRP A 25 3.64 3.63 4.65
C TRP A 25 4.91 3.43 3.81
N VAL A 26 6.07 3.53 4.44
CA VAL A 26 7.36 3.23 3.80
C VAL A 26 7.45 1.74 3.44
N GLY A 27 7.08 0.85 4.37
CA GLY A 27 7.01 -0.59 4.15
C GLY A 27 6.04 -0.99 3.04
N MET A 28 4.85 -0.38 3.00
CA MET A 28 3.90 -0.54 1.90
C MET A 28 4.50 -0.09 0.56
N GLY A 29 5.21 1.05 0.54
CA GLY A 29 5.88 1.53 -0.68
C GLY A 29 6.92 0.54 -1.18
N ILE A 30 7.76 0.01 -0.28
CA ILE A 30 8.79 -1.00 -0.60
C ILE A 30 8.13 -2.29 -1.09
N MET A 31 7.13 -2.82 -0.37
CA MET A 31 6.44 -4.05 -0.77
C MET A 31 5.72 -3.91 -2.10
N THR A 32 5.10 -2.75 -2.36
CA THR A 32 4.44 -2.47 -3.64
C THR A 32 5.45 -2.38 -4.77
N TYR A 33 6.61 -1.73 -4.53
CA TYR A 33 7.68 -1.65 -5.51
C TYR A 33 8.30 -3.02 -5.81
N LEU A 34 8.59 -3.81 -4.77
CA LEU A 34 9.09 -5.18 -4.90
C LEU A 34 8.08 -6.06 -5.63
N TYR A 35 6.80 -6.02 -5.26
CA TYR A 35 5.74 -6.75 -5.94
C TYR A 35 5.65 -6.37 -7.43
N TYR A 36 5.72 -5.07 -7.74
CA TYR A 36 5.71 -4.59 -9.11
C TYR A 36 6.92 -5.11 -9.90
N LYS A 37 8.12 -5.06 -9.32
CA LYS A 37 9.34 -5.57 -9.95
C LYS A 37 9.30 -7.08 -10.16
N VAL A 38 8.80 -7.85 -9.20
CA VAL A 38 8.66 -9.31 -9.30
C VAL A 38 7.58 -9.71 -10.32
N SER A 39 6.45 -9.01 -10.33
CA SER A 39 5.29 -9.38 -11.15
C SER A 39 5.37 -8.86 -12.59
N TYR A 40 6.00 -7.71 -12.80
CA TYR A 40 6.01 -6.99 -14.08
C TYR A 40 7.41 -6.60 -14.58
N GLY A 41 8.44 -6.59 -13.73
CA GLY A 41 9.81 -6.23 -14.09
C GLY A 41 10.67 -7.41 -14.51
N GLY A 42 10.14 -8.31 -15.33
CA GLY A 42 10.70 -9.62 -15.66
C GLY A 42 12.17 -9.62 -16.11
N GLU A 43 12.98 -10.42 -15.42
CA GLU A 43 14.10 -11.17 -16.02
C GLU A 43 13.73 -12.66 -16.21
N PHE A 44 12.44 -12.96 -16.44
CA PHE A 44 11.99 -14.29 -16.87
C PHE A 44 11.25 -14.23 -18.22
N THR A 45 11.73 -13.39 -19.12
CA THR A 45 11.35 -13.43 -20.54
C THR A 45 12.56 -13.94 -21.32
N GLU A 46 12.80 -15.24 -21.24
CA GLU A 46 13.36 -15.98 -22.36
C GLU A 46 12.22 -16.11 -23.37
N PRO A 47 12.26 -15.46 -24.55
CA PRO A 47 11.29 -15.76 -25.58
C PRO A 47 11.59 -17.16 -26.09
N ALA A 48 10.75 -18.12 -25.69
CA ALA A 48 10.67 -19.41 -26.35
C ALA A 48 10.09 -19.20 -27.77
N HIS A 49 10.97 -18.84 -28.71
CA HIS A 49 10.74 -18.98 -30.15
C HIS A 49 12.06 -19.14 -30.90
#